data_AF-A0A2K8SDE1-F1
#
_entry.id   AF-A0A2K8SDE1-F1
#
_cell.length_a   1.000
_cell.length_b   1.000
_cell.length_c   1.000
_cell.angle_alpha   90.00
_cell.angle_beta   90.00
_cell.angle_gamma   90.00
#
_symmetry.space_group_name_H-M   'P 1'
#
loop_
_entity.id
_entity.type
_entity.pdbx_description
1 polymer ?
#
loop_
_entity_poly.entity_id
_entity_poly.type
_entity_poly.pdbx_seq_one_letter_code
_entity_poly.pdbx_strand_id
1 'polypeptide(L)'
;MDKNRVDITELSNEISDSVDEMLNDKKVEFQSTEEKRTINKLAKELNKGNAIDGDVLLNFENKVMSQREQQLLVKQYFRTKFIKDFFQIVLAAFLIALTFDYFISVTGRAGLFPAGVGAIARFFATLTFPGKNQVDMQSSFYFVYYLIINIPLFIFGYIKLGKKFTFTTFLFVILQIGFDQIFQALPYINPKEFHLIVNFQLISGTPGAWNTGIWLFIFGSLGGILLGFSYSIVYKIGSSTGGLDFLTVYLSNKSNKPLGSLNRKVNLIILACVIVLNTIIIPLELINSDIKIDVLQNGDYINNQKLIESMWEYAMKNGAIVGDGNSLQWNPVFASWFGLSGTPSEYLNSLPSEFTKDQYNYLVEFVCKNGYGNDLTNIDKGLVAKIKILFVFGPSLFASFTLVMCAGMSTNYFYPKYTVRTYMITTNMPKEINKMLLENGFQNDILTWDSINRINGNYLHRSVIMAAMSVMDWDKIEREVFMADPHAKVNAINTKSIKGLFNYEIKKNDDRDIIRTKIETDELEKEKIRQIAIVRAHKENEKLTKKNQKRKTKEKKPDIEKEE
;
A
#
# COMPACT_ATOMS: atom_id res chain seq x y z
N MET A 1 -37.62 -23.79 -2.44
CA MET A 1 -36.80 -22.88 -1.62
C MET A 1 -35.62 -22.45 -2.48
N ASP A 2 -35.74 -21.33 -3.19
CA ASP A 2 -34.58 -20.70 -3.83
C ASP A 2 -34.78 -19.20 -3.67
N LYS A 3 -34.26 -18.67 -2.56
CA LYS A 3 -34.17 -17.23 -2.29
C LYS A 3 -32.69 -16.90 -2.16
N ASN A 4 -32.29 -15.84 -2.87
CA ASN A 4 -31.05 -15.09 -2.71
C ASN A 4 -29.80 -15.65 -3.41
N ARG A 5 -29.87 -15.82 -4.74
CA ARG A 5 -28.68 -15.52 -5.56
C ARG A 5 -28.76 -14.06 -5.95
N VAL A 6 -27.85 -13.25 -5.43
CA VAL A 6 -27.67 -11.86 -5.85
C VAL A 6 -27.28 -11.88 -7.33
N ASP A 7 -28.15 -11.41 -8.23
CA ASP A 7 -27.79 -11.24 -9.63
C ASP A 7 -26.87 -10.03 -9.73
N ILE A 8 -25.58 -10.32 -9.88
CA ILE A 8 -24.51 -9.31 -10.01
C ILE A 8 -24.81 -8.39 -11.21
N THR A 9 -25.51 -8.88 -12.24
CA THR A 9 -25.90 -8.09 -13.41
C THR A 9 -26.96 -7.05 -13.06
N GLU A 10 -27.97 -7.43 -12.29
CA GLU A 10 -29.06 -6.55 -11.85
C GLU A 10 -28.52 -5.44 -10.93
N LEU A 11 -27.71 -5.82 -9.94
CA LEU A 11 -27.03 -4.87 -9.04
C LEU A 11 -26.13 -3.89 -9.81
N SER A 12 -25.46 -4.35 -10.87
CA SER A 12 -24.59 -3.45 -11.67
C SER A 12 -25.39 -2.45 -12.49
N ASN A 13 -26.58 -2.82 -12.95
CA ASN A 13 -27.47 -1.92 -13.66
C ASN A 13 -28.05 -0.88 -12.69
N GLU A 14 -28.53 -1.29 -11.50
CA GLU A 14 -29.01 -0.34 -10.47
C GLU A 14 -27.94 0.66 -10.02
N ILE A 15 -26.70 0.19 -9.80
CA ILE A 15 -25.57 1.09 -9.48
C ILE A 15 -25.27 2.03 -10.65
N SER A 16 -25.36 1.56 -11.90
CA SER A 16 -25.20 2.42 -13.08
C SER A 16 -26.28 3.49 -13.15
N ASP A 17 -27.53 3.13 -12.88
CA ASP A 17 -28.69 4.04 -12.97
C ASP A 17 -28.65 5.08 -11.84
N SER A 18 -28.21 4.71 -10.63
CA SER A 18 -27.96 5.68 -9.55
C SER A 18 -26.77 6.60 -9.83
N VAL A 19 -25.72 6.11 -10.50
CA VAL A 19 -24.62 6.96 -10.99
C VAL A 19 -25.11 7.92 -12.07
N ASP A 20 -26.07 7.53 -12.91
CA ASP A 20 -26.73 8.45 -13.86
C ASP A 20 -27.46 9.59 -13.13
N GLU A 21 -28.18 9.29 -12.05
CA GLU A 21 -28.84 10.31 -11.22
C GLU A 21 -27.81 11.23 -10.51
N MET A 22 -26.75 10.65 -9.91
CA MET A 22 -25.73 11.39 -9.16
C MET A 22 -24.80 12.23 -10.03
N LEU A 23 -24.52 11.79 -11.26
CA LEU A 23 -23.71 12.57 -12.20
C LEU A 23 -24.35 13.90 -12.58
N ASN A 24 -25.57 14.16 -12.07
CA ASN A 24 -26.39 15.31 -12.39
C ASN A 24 -26.42 15.43 -13.89
N ASP A 25 -27.43 14.80 -14.44
CA ASP A 25 -28.10 15.37 -15.57
C ASP A 25 -28.46 16.85 -15.24
N LYS A 26 -27.49 17.76 -15.43
CA LYS A 26 -27.64 18.67 -16.55
C LYS A 26 -27.48 17.78 -17.79
N LYS A 27 -28.46 16.93 -18.13
CA LYS A 27 -29.68 17.39 -18.74
C LYS A 27 -29.60 18.90 -18.92
N VAL A 28 -28.81 19.27 -19.91
CA VAL A 28 -29.46 20.03 -20.97
C VAL A 28 -30.50 19.09 -21.61
N GLU A 29 -31.48 18.61 -20.83
CA GLU A 29 -32.83 18.53 -21.30
C GLU A 29 -33.10 19.99 -21.56
N PHE A 30 -33.21 20.33 -22.84
CA PHE A 30 -33.89 21.53 -23.25
C PHE A 30 -35.12 21.65 -22.35
N GLN A 31 -35.13 22.62 -21.44
CA GLN A 31 -36.27 22.92 -20.62
C GLN A 31 -37.34 23.39 -21.60
N SER A 32 -38.21 22.48 -22.02
CA SER A 32 -39.25 22.61 -23.05
C SER A 32 -38.81 22.47 -24.53
N THR A 33 -39.77 22.04 -25.34
CA THR A 33 -39.76 22.04 -26.81
C THR A 33 -39.46 23.43 -27.39
N GLU A 34 -39.73 24.50 -26.63
CA GLU A 34 -39.41 25.88 -26.99
C GLU A 34 -37.92 26.16 -26.84
N GLU A 35 -37.23 25.70 -25.78
CA GLU A 35 -35.77 25.85 -25.66
C GLU A 35 -35.02 25.11 -26.77
N LYS A 36 -35.50 23.94 -27.18
CA LYS A 36 -34.93 23.19 -28.30
C LYS A 36 -35.13 23.92 -29.63
N ARG A 37 -36.29 24.56 -29.81
CA ARG A 37 -36.57 25.42 -30.97
C ARG A 37 -35.77 26.71 -30.93
N THR A 38 -35.63 27.38 -29.79
CA THR A 38 -34.87 28.62 -29.65
C THR A 38 -33.39 28.37 -29.79
N ILE A 39 -32.82 27.29 -29.25
CA ILE A 39 -31.41 26.92 -29.48
C ILE A 39 -31.20 26.49 -30.94
N ASN A 40 -32.12 25.73 -31.56
CA ASN A 40 -32.01 25.42 -33.01
C ASN A 40 -32.15 26.67 -33.89
N LYS A 41 -33.00 27.62 -33.50
CA LYS A 41 -33.21 28.89 -34.20
C LYS A 41 -32.02 29.82 -33.98
N LEU A 42 -31.48 29.87 -32.76
CA LEU A 42 -30.25 30.58 -32.38
C LEU A 42 -29.05 29.98 -33.10
N ALA A 43 -28.89 28.65 -33.15
CA ALA A 43 -27.83 27.98 -33.90
C ALA A 43 -27.95 28.22 -35.41
N LYS A 44 -29.18 28.24 -35.97
CA LYS A 44 -29.44 28.63 -37.36
C LYS A 44 -29.17 30.12 -37.65
N GLU A 45 -29.48 31.01 -36.72
CA GLU A 45 -29.20 32.45 -36.80
C GLU A 45 -27.70 32.73 -36.62
N LEU A 46 -27.03 32.00 -35.73
CA LEU A 46 -25.59 32.06 -35.49
C LEU A 46 -24.78 31.54 -36.69
N ASN A 47 -25.25 30.47 -37.35
CA ASN A 47 -24.69 30.00 -38.63
C ASN A 47 -24.87 31.01 -39.78
N LYS A 48 -25.85 31.91 -39.68
CA LYS A 48 -26.09 32.97 -40.68
C LYS A 48 -25.35 34.27 -40.38
N GLY A 49 -24.82 34.44 -39.15
CA GLY A 49 -24.53 35.76 -38.59
C GLY A 49 -23.07 36.18 -38.47
N ASN A 50 -22.11 35.27 -38.34
CA ASN A 50 -20.68 35.59 -38.37
C ASN A 50 -19.90 34.29 -38.59
N ALA A 51 -18.91 34.31 -39.47
CA ALA A 51 -18.03 33.17 -39.71
C ALA A 51 -17.27 32.84 -38.40
N ILE A 52 -17.78 31.89 -37.63
CA ILE A 52 -17.02 31.28 -36.54
C ILE A 52 -15.87 30.54 -37.19
N ASP A 53 -14.65 30.86 -36.77
CA ASP A 53 -13.45 30.18 -37.25
C ASP A 53 -13.60 28.66 -37.05
N GLY A 54 -13.46 27.90 -38.15
CA GLY A 54 -13.70 26.46 -38.18
C GLY A 54 -12.80 25.71 -37.19
N ASP A 55 -11.58 26.21 -36.99
CA ASP A 55 -10.61 25.62 -36.06
C ASP A 55 -11.02 25.82 -34.59
N VAL A 56 -11.66 26.95 -34.26
CA VAL A 56 -12.17 27.21 -32.91
C VAL A 56 -13.35 26.29 -32.61
N LEU A 57 -14.26 26.10 -33.57
CA LEU A 57 -15.39 25.19 -33.42
C LEU A 57 -14.93 23.73 -33.24
N LEU A 58 -14.00 23.26 -34.07
CA LEU A 58 -13.41 21.92 -33.98
C LEU A 58 -12.74 21.67 -32.62
N ASN A 59 -12.03 22.67 -32.07
CA ASN A 59 -11.43 22.57 -30.74
C ASN A 59 -12.48 22.41 -29.64
N PHE A 60 -13.60 23.12 -29.74
CA PHE A 60 -14.71 22.99 -28.80
C PHE A 60 -15.47 21.68 -28.94
N GLU A 61 -15.72 21.23 -30.17
CA GLU A 61 -16.31 19.93 -30.45
C GLU A 61 -15.45 18.82 -29.85
N ASN A 62 -14.14 18.81 -30.12
CA ASN A 62 -13.20 17.84 -29.55
C ASN A 62 -13.20 17.86 -28.01
N LYS A 63 -13.31 19.04 -27.40
CA LYS A 63 -13.38 19.18 -25.93
C LYS A 63 -14.68 18.64 -25.36
N VAL A 64 -15.82 18.89 -26.01
CA VAL A 64 -17.14 18.38 -25.59
C VAL A 64 -17.23 16.87 -25.83
N MET A 65 -16.77 16.37 -26.98
CA MET A 65 -16.60 14.96 -27.29
C MET A 65 -15.79 14.25 -26.20
N SER A 66 -14.62 14.77 -25.86
CA SER A 66 -13.75 14.20 -24.82
C SER A 66 -14.43 14.15 -23.45
N GLN A 67 -15.20 15.18 -23.08
CA GLN A 67 -15.99 15.18 -21.84
C GLN A 67 -17.07 14.08 -21.87
N ARG A 68 -17.76 13.91 -23.00
CA ARG A 68 -18.81 12.90 -23.18
C ARG A 68 -18.25 11.48 -23.19
N GLU A 69 -17.14 11.26 -23.90
CA GLU A 69 -16.38 10.00 -23.87
C GLU A 69 -16.01 9.61 -22.44
N GLN A 70 -15.48 10.55 -21.65
CA GLN A 70 -15.12 10.29 -20.25
C GLN A 70 -16.32 9.90 -19.40
N GLN A 71 -17.48 10.53 -19.58
CA GLN A 71 -18.71 10.17 -18.87
C GLN A 71 -19.17 8.75 -19.22
N LEU A 72 -19.21 8.42 -20.51
CA LEU A 72 -19.62 7.09 -20.97
C LEU A 72 -18.63 6.01 -20.52
N LEU A 73 -17.33 6.31 -20.49
CA LEU A 73 -16.30 5.42 -19.94
C LEU A 73 -16.54 5.14 -18.45
N VAL A 74 -16.85 6.17 -17.67
CA VAL A 74 -17.19 6.01 -16.24
C VAL A 74 -18.44 5.16 -16.08
N LYS A 75 -19.48 5.39 -16.88
CA LYS A 75 -20.72 4.59 -16.85
C LYS A 75 -20.46 3.12 -17.19
N GLN A 76 -19.75 2.86 -18.29
CA GLN A 76 -19.39 1.50 -18.68
C GLN A 76 -18.56 0.79 -17.60
N TYR A 77 -17.66 1.52 -16.94
CA TYR A 77 -16.91 0.99 -15.81
C TYR A 77 -17.81 0.56 -14.65
N PHE A 78 -18.74 1.41 -14.21
CA PHE A 78 -19.68 1.09 -13.13
C PHE A 78 -20.61 -0.08 -13.46
N ARG A 79 -20.97 -0.24 -14.74
CA ARG A 79 -21.85 -1.30 -15.21
C ARG A 79 -21.18 -2.67 -15.41
N THR A 80 -19.87 -2.72 -15.64
CA THR A 80 -19.21 -3.98 -16.06
C THR A 80 -18.04 -4.41 -15.18
N LYS A 81 -17.26 -3.45 -14.67
CA LYS A 81 -16.01 -3.73 -13.94
C LYS A 81 -16.13 -3.41 -12.46
N PHE A 82 -16.94 -2.43 -12.07
CA PHE A 82 -16.97 -1.92 -10.68
C PHE A 82 -17.33 -2.97 -9.63
N ILE A 83 -18.35 -3.81 -9.83
CA ILE A 83 -18.71 -4.81 -8.81
C ILE A 83 -17.59 -5.83 -8.61
N LYS A 84 -16.97 -6.27 -9.71
CA LYS A 84 -15.82 -7.18 -9.64
C LYS A 84 -14.64 -6.52 -8.92
N ASP A 85 -14.31 -5.29 -9.30
CA ASP A 85 -13.25 -4.49 -8.65
C ASP A 85 -13.59 -4.27 -7.16
N PHE A 86 -14.86 -4.05 -6.82
CA PHE A 86 -15.35 -3.86 -5.44
C PHE A 86 -15.16 -5.12 -4.60
N PHE A 87 -15.61 -6.29 -5.06
CA PHE A 87 -15.38 -7.55 -4.34
C PHE A 87 -13.90 -7.86 -4.15
N GLN A 88 -13.06 -7.54 -5.15
CA GLN A 88 -11.62 -7.70 -5.03
C GLN A 88 -10.99 -6.71 -4.04
N ILE A 89 -11.49 -5.47 -3.97
CA ILE A 89 -11.09 -4.47 -2.95
C ILE A 89 -11.47 -4.97 -1.56
N VAL A 90 -12.70 -5.46 -1.38
CA VAL A 90 -13.18 -6.00 -0.10
C VAL A 90 -12.31 -7.19 0.33
N LEU A 91 -12.04 -8.14 -0.57
CA LEU A 91 -11.17 -9.28 -0.30
C LEU A 91 -9.75 -8.83 0.08
N ALA A 92 -9.17 -7.89 -0.67
CA ALA A 92 -7.83 -7.39 -0.37
C ALA A 92 -7.77 -6.65 0.97
N ALA A 93 -8.78 -5.84 1.29
CA ALA A 93 -8.88 -5.12 2.56
C ALA A 93 -9.00 -6.11 3.73
N PHE A 94 -9.82 -7.14 3.59
CA PHE A 94 -9.95 -8.22 4.57
C PHE A 94 -8.62 -8.96 4.80
N LEU A 95 -7.94 -9.39 3.73
CA LEU A 95 -6.68 -10.12 3.84
C LEU A 95 -5.56 -9.27 4.46
N ILE A 96 -5.53 -7.96 4.15
CA ILE A 96 -4.57 -7.03 4.74
C ILE A 96 -4.89 -6.83 6.22
N ALA A 97 -6.14 -6.57 6.58
CA ALA A 97 -6.55 -6.48 7.99
C ALA A 97 -6.18 -7.76 8.76
N LEU A 98 -6.49 -8.94 8.22
CA LEU A 98 -6.13 -10.23 8.81
C LEU A 98 -4.61 -10.37 9.00
N THR A 99 -3.83 -9.95 8.00
CA THR A 99 -2.37 -9.99 8.09
C THR A 99 -1.84 -9.06 9.18
N PHE A 100 -2.31 -7.82 9.22
CA PHE A 100 -1.90 -6.84 10.22
C PHE A 100 -2.29 -7.29 11.63
N ASP A 101 -3.49 -7.82 11.81
CA ASP A 101 -4.02 -8.15 13.12
C ASP A 101 -3.51 -9.47 13.69
N TYR A 102 -3.37 -10.52 12.88
CA TYR A 102 -2.95 -11.84 13.40
C TYR A 102 -1.45 -12.12 13.27
N PHE A 103 -0.76 -11.46 12.34
CA PHE A 103 0.68 -11.69 12.13
C PHE A 103 1.55 -10.55 12.68
N ILE A 104 1.11 -9.29 12.59
CA ILE A 104 1.97 -8.15 12.93
C ILE A 104 1.63 -7.62 14.33
N SER A 105 0.39 -7.26 14.63
CA SER A 105 0.01 -6.57 15.87
C SER A 105 0.15 -7.46 17.11
N VAL A 106 -0.15 -8.77 17.00
CA VAL A 106 0.00 -9.76 18.09
C VAL A 106 1.42 -9.79 18.67
N THR A 107 2.42 -9.48 17.86
CA THR A 107 3.83 -9.49 18.29
C THR A 107 4.22 -8.31 19.21
N GLY A 108 3.32 -7.36 19.44
CA GLY A 108 3.48 -6.30 20.44
C GLY A 108 4.40 -5.15 20.03
N ARG A 109 4.88 -4.38 21.02
CA ARG A 109 5.69 -3.15 20.82
C ARG A 109 7.15 -3.42 20.42
N ALA A 110 7.65 -4.60 20.74
CA ALA A 110 9.02 -5.03 20.45
C ALA A 110 9.11 -6.13 19.38
N GLY A 111 7.98 -6.46 18.74
CA GLY A 111 7.88 -7.51 17.73
C GLY A 111 8.09 -7.00 16.31
N LEU A 112 7.18 -7.37 15.41
CA LEU A 112 7.19 -6.96 14.01
C LEU A 112 6.69 -5.53 13.84
N PHE A 113 7.48 -4.74 13.10
CA PHE A 113 7.08 -3.42 12.67
C PHE A 113 6.41 -3.53 11.30
N PRO A 114 5.16 -3.04 11.15
CA PRO A 114 4.50 -3.04 9.86
C PRO A 114 5.26 -2.16 8.86
N ALA A 115 5.08 -2.43 7.58
CA ALA A 115 5.61 -1.61 6.50
C ALA A 115 4.70 -0.38 6.22
N GLY A 116 5.26 0.66 5.61
CA GLY A 116 4.50 1.82 5.13
C GLY A 116 4.16 2.87 6.20
N VAL A 117 3.29 3.82 5.85
CA VAL A 117 2.86 4.90 6.77
C VAL A 117 2.11 4.39 8.00
N GLY A 118 1.63 3.14 7.99
CA GLY A 118 1.11 2.48 9.18
C GLY A 118 2.16 2.42 10.30
N ALA A 119 3.43 2.19 9.98
CA ALA A 119 4.52 2.23 10.96
C ALA A 119 4.62 3.60 11.64
N ILE A 120 4.46 4.67 10.84
CA ILE A 120 4.51 6.06 11.29
C ILE A 120 3.27 6.39 12.14
N ALA A 121 2.08 5.96 11.73
CA ALA A 121 0.85 6.14 12.50
C ALA A 121 0.92 5.43 13.86
N ARG A 122 1.48 4.21 13.89
CA ARG A 122 1.70 3.44 15.12
C ARG A 122 2.70 4.14 16.03
N PHE A 123 3.78 4.67 15.46
CA PHE A 123 4.74 5.47 16.21
C PHE A 123 4.09 6.69 16.88
N PHE A 124 3.27 7.47 16.16
CA PHE A 124 2.56 8.61 16.75
C PHE A 124 1.54 8.20 17.82
N ALA A 125 0.84 7.07 17.64
CA ALA A 125 -0.06 6.54 18.65
C ALA A 125 0.71 6.15 19.93
N THR A 126 1.88 5.51 19.80
CA THR A 126 2.73 5.16 20.95
C THR A 126 3.36 6.36 21.62
N LEU A 127 3.67 7.43 20.87
CA LEU A 127 4.20 8.68 21.42
C LEU A 127 3.14 9.39 22.26
N THR A 128 1.89 9.38 21.81
CA THR A 128 0.78 10.10 22.45
C THR A 128 0.29 9.39 23.70
N PHE A 129 0.32 8.05 23.71
CA PHE A 129 -0.12 7.21 24.82
C PHE A 129 1.00 6.27 25.26
N PRO A 130 1.99 6.74 26.05
CA PRO A 130 3.16 5.94 26.38
C PRO A 130 2.89 4.81 27.40
N GLY A 131 1.84 4.94 28.23
CA GLY A 131 1.57 4.03 29.35
C GLY A 131 1.30 2.57 28.95
N LYS A 132 1.70 1.61 29.80
CA LYS A 132 1.37 0.17 29.63
C LYS A 132 -0.14 -0.08 29.70
N ASN A 133 -0.89 0.71 30.47
CA ASN A 133 -2.34 0.56 30.64
C ASN A 133 -3.16 1.26 29.54
N GLN A 134 -2.52 1.93 28.58
CA GLN A 134 -3.17 2.71 27.52
C GLN A 134 -3.09 2.04 26.15
N VAL A 135 -2.91 0.71 26.12
CA VAL A 135 -2.77 -0.05 24.86
C VAL A 135 -4.04 0.06 24.00
N ASP A 136 -5.22 0.03 24.61
CA ASP A 136 -6.48 0.14 23.86
C ASP A 136 -6.69 1.55 23.26
N MET A 137 -6.18 2.59 23.94
CA MET A 137 -6.15 3.96 23.40
C MET A 137 -5.16 4.08 22.24
N GLN A 138 -4.02 3.39 22.29
CA GLN A 138 -3.05 3.37 21.18
C GLN A 138 -3.66 2.75 19.93
N SER A 139 -4.35 1.61 20.08
CA SER A 139 -5.06 0.98 18.96
C SER A 139 -6.10 1.93 18.39
N SER A 140 -6.94 2.54 19.23
CA SER A 140 -7.99 3.45 18.75
C SER A 140 -7.44 4.70 18.02
N PHE A 141 -6.39 5.32 18.56
CA PHE A 141 -5.80 6.53 17.96
C PHE A 141 -4.88 6.25 16.76
N TYR A 142 -4.37 5.03 16.63
CA TYR A 142 -3.62 4.61 15.45
C TYR A 142 -4.39 4.90 14.16
N PHE A 143 -5.69 4.61 14.11
CA PHE A 143 -6.53 4.86 12.92
C PHE A 143 -6.71 6.34 12.62
N VAL A 144 -6.82 7.16 13.67
CA VAL A 144 -6.91 8.62 13.52
C VAL A 144 -5.64 9.15 12.88
N TYR A 145 -4.46 8.74 13.38
CA TYR A 145 -3.18 9.11 12.77
C TYR A 145 -3.03 8.55 11.36
N TYR A 146 -3.45 7.31 11.13
CA TYR A 146 -3.38 6.69 9.81
C TYR A 146 -4.24 7.44 8.79
N LEU A 147 -5.46 7.83 9.15
CA LEU A 147 -6.34 8.64 8.30
C LEU A 147 -5.72 10.01 8.00
N ILE A 148 -5.24 10.71 9.03
CA ILE A 148 -4.64 12.06 8.91
C ILE A 148 -3.44 12.04 7.97
N ILE A 149 -2.52 11.09 8.14
CA ILE A 149 -1.33 10.96 7.28
C ILE A 149 -1.71 10.67 5.82
N ASN A 150 -2.84 10.00 5.60
CA ASN A 150 -3.34 9.67 4.26
C ASN A 150 -4.05 10.82 3.54
N ILE A 151 -4.63 11.80 4.25
CA ILE A 151 -5.30 12.97 3.63
C ILE A 151 -4.42 13.68 2.58
N PRO A 152 -3.18 14.11 2.87
CA PRO A 152 -2.33 14.75 1.85
C PRO A 152 -1.97 13.81 0.70
N LEU A 153 -1.91 12.50 0.95
CA LEU A 153 -1.61 11.49 -0.06
C LEU A 153 -2.80 11.23 -0.98
N PHE A 154 -4.03 11.31 -0.48
CA PHE A 154 -5.24 11.31 -1.30
C PHE A 154 -5.31 12.52 -2.22
N ILE A 155 -4.96 13.71 -1.73
CA ILE A 155 -4.88 14.93 -2.56
C ILE A 155 -3.83 14.73 -3.67
N PHE A 156 -2.65 14.22 -3.33
CA PHE A 156 -1.61 13.89 -4.31
C PHE A 156 -2.10 12.86 -5.34
N GLY A 157 -2.73 11.78 -4.89
CA GLY A 157 -3.30 10.73 -5.76
C GLY A 157 -4.32 11.30 -6.74
N TYR A 158 -5.23 12.16 -6.26
CA TYR A 158 -6.27 12.75 -7.10
C TYR A 158 -5.67 13.58 -8.24
N ILE A 159 -4.59 14.32 -7.97
CA ILE A 159 -3.92 15.19 -8.94
C ILE A 159 -3.01 14.39 -9.89
N LYS A 160 -2.28 13.38 -9.40
CA LYS A 160 -1.19 12.73 -10.16
C LYS A 160 -1.51 11.33 -10.69
N LEU A 161 -2.40 10.59 -10.05
CA LEU A 161 -2.76 9.20 -10.41
C LEU A 161 -4.19 9.07 -10.94
N GLY A 162 -5.04 10.06 -10.65
CA GLY A 162 -6.39 10.17 -11.19
C GLY A 162 -7.49 9.80 -10.19
N LYS A 163 -8.73 10.10 -10.61
CA LYS A 163 -9.90 10.00 -9.74
C LYS A 163 -10.26 8.56 -9.37
N LYS A 164 -10.28 7.64 -10.35
CA LYS A 164 -10.58 6.21 -10.13
C LYS A 164 -9.63 5.62 -9.09
N PHE A 165 -8.33 5.83 -9.28
CA PHE A 165 -7.29 5.31 -8.40
C PHE A 165 -7.49 5.82 -6.96
N THR A 166 -7.73 7.11 -6.80
CA THR A 166 -7.88 7.72 -5.48
C THR A 166 -9.15 7.26 -4.77
N PHE A 167 -10.27 7.19 -5.49
CA PHE A 167 -11.54 6.72 -4.93
C PHE A 167 -11.47 5.26 -4.49
N THR A 168 -10.94 4.37 -5.33
CA THR A 168 -10.77 2.96 -5.00
C THR A 168 -9.78 2.75 -3.85
N THR A 169 -8.73 3.56 -3.75
CA THR A 169 -7.78 3.54 -2.62
C THR A 169 -8.43 4.04 -1.33
N PHE A 170 -9.23 5.10 -1.40
CA PHE A 170 -9.97 5.63 -0.25
C PHE A 170 -10.98 4.59 0.29
N LEU A 171 -11.74 3.97 -0.61
CA LEU A 171 -12.67 2.88 -0.27
C LEU A 171 -11.93 1.70 0.36
N PHE A 172 -10.80 1.30 -0.21
CA PHE A 172 -9.94 0.26 0.34
C PHE A 172 -9.51 0.58 1.79
N VAL A 173 -9.02 1.80 2.04
CA VAL A 173 -8.56 2.23 3.38
C VAL A 173 -9.71 2.18 4.40
N ILE A 174 -10.91 2.65 4.03
CA ILE A 174 -12.08 2.57 4.91
C ILE A 174 -12.45 1.12 5.22
N LEU A 175 -12.51 0.26 4.20
CA LEU A 175 -12.85 -1.15 4.38
C LEU A 175 -11.80 -1.87 5.23
N GLN A 176 -10.51 -1.58 5.03
CA GLN A 176 -9.44 -2.16 5.83
C GLN A 176 -9.60 -1.77 7.31
N ILE A 177 -9.83 -0.48 7.60
CA ILE A 177 -10.09 0.00 8.97
C ILE A 177 -11.35 -0.67 9.53
N GLY A 178 -12.41 -0.80 8.73
CA GLY A 178 -13.64 -1.47 9.13
C GLY A 178 -13.42 -2.93 9.53
N PHE A 179 -12.66 -3.70 8.74
CA PHE A 179 -12.34 -5.09 9.06
C PHE A 179 -11.48 -5.23 10.31
N ASP A 180 -10.48 -4.37 10.46
CA ASP A 180 -9.65 -4.32 11.66
C ASP A 180 -10.50 -4.07 12.92
N GLN A 181 -11.43 -3.10 12.87
CA GLN A 181 -12.35 -2.83 13.98
C GLN A 181 -13.27 -4.02 14.27
N ILE A 182 -13.73 -4.73 13.24
CA ILE A 182 -14.53 -5.95 13.39
C ILE A 182 -13.71 -7.04 14.10
N PHE A 183 -12.46 -7.26 13.70
CA PHE A 183 -11.58 -8.25 14.33
C PHE A 183 -11.30 -7.89 15.79
N GLN A 184 -11.04 -6.62 16.11
CA GLN A 184 -10.74 -6.21 17.48
C GLN A 184 -11.98 -6.15 18.40
N ALA A 185 -13.17 -5.84 17.86
CA ALA A 185 -14.39 -5.70 18.65
C ALA A 185 -15.11 -7.03 18.92
N LEU A 186 -15.02 -8.01 18.02
CA LEU A 186 -15.76 -9.27 18.16
C LEU A 186 -15.05 -10.25 19.11
N PRO A 187 -15.73 -10.72 20.18
CA PRO A 187 -15.19 -11.77 21.05
C PRO A 187 -14.99 -13.08 20.26
N TYR A 188 -14.07 -13.94 20.70
CA TYR A 188 -13.66 -15.20 20.06
C TYR A 188 -12.95 -15.09 18.70
N ILE A 189 -13.03 -13.94 18.03
CA ILE A 189 -12.27 -13.65 16.80
C ILE A 189 -11.09 -12.74 17.14
N ASN A 190 -11.18 -11.91 18.18
CA ASN A 190 -10.12 -10.99 18.59
C ASN A 190 -8.73 -11.67 18.62
N PRO A 191 -7.70 -11.10 17.96
CA PRO A 191 -6.34 -11.65 17.96
C PRO A 191 -5.72 -11.87 19.34
N LYS A 192 -6.24 -11.21 20.38
CA LYS A 192 -5.86 -11.44 21.79
C LYS A 192 -6.38 -12.78 22.32
N GLU A 193 -7.51 -13.26 21.83
CA GLU A 193 -8.17 -14.50 22.28
C GLU A 193 -7.99 -15.65 21.29
N PHE A 194 -8.08 -15.37 19.99
CA PHE A 194 -7.89 -16.33 18.91
C PHE A 194 -6.52 -16.15 18.27
N HIS A 195 -5.71 -17.20 18.35
CA HIS A 195 -4.38 -17.22 17.77
C HIS A 195 -4.37 -18.10 16.52
N LEU A 196 -4.13 -17.49 15.36
CA LEU A 196 -4.16 -18.19 14.07
C LEU A 196 -3.08 -19.27 13.94
N ILE A 197 -1.87 -19.00 14.47
CA ILE A 197 -0.72 -19.91 14.41
C ILE A 197 -0.37 -20.40 15.80
N VAL A 198 0.11 -19.48 16.65
CA VAL A 198 0.49 -19.74 18.04
C VAL A 198 0.26 -18.49 18.89
N ASN A 199 0.04 -18.68 20.19
CA ASN A 199 -0.01 -17.57 21.14
C ASN A 199 1.41 -17.00 21.34
N PHE A 200 1.76 -16.01 20.52
CA PHE A 200 3.07 -15.38 20.58
C PHE A 200 3.34 -14.71 21.93
N GLN A 201 2.32 -14.10 22.56
CA GLN A 201 2.46 -13.43 23.85
C GLN A 201 2.85 -14.42 24.96
N LEU A 202 2.20 -15.58 24.98
CA LEU A 202 2.53 -16.65 25.94
C LEU A 202 3.95 -17.17 25.73
N ILE A 203 4.34 -17.44 24.48
CA ILE A 203 5.69 -17.93 24.14
C ILE A 203 6.76 -16.89 24.51
N SER A 204 6.47 -15.61 24.28
CA SER A 204 7.38 -14.52 24.64
C SER A 204 7.52 -14.31 26.15
N GLY A 205 6.56 -14.78 26.94
CA GLY A 205 6.55 -14.66 28.40
C GLY A 205 7.19 -15.83 29.15
N THR A 206 7.47 -16.95 28.49
CA THR A 206 8.06 -18.15 29.11
C THR A 206 9.59 -18.17 28.99
N PRO A 207 10.35 -18.13 30.10
CA PRO A 207 11.82 -18.22 30.08
C PRO A 207 12.30 -19.55 29.49
N GLY A 208 13.27 -19.51 28.57
CA GLY A 208 13.87 -20.71 27.96
C GLY A 208 13.01 -21.38 26.89
N ALA A 209 11.87 -20.79 26.50
CA ALA A 209 11.12 -21.26 25.35
C ALA A 209 11.96 -21.14 24.08
N TRP A 210 12.06 -22.24 23.33
CA TRP A 210 12.74 -22.27 22.05
C TRP A 210 12.24 -21.12 21.15
N ASN A 211 13.13 -20.17 20.89
CA ASN A 211 13.11 -19.23 19.78
C ASN A 211 11.86 -18.35 19.57
N THR A 212 11.59 -17.41 20.49
CA THR A 212 10.77 -16.22 20.19
C THR A 212 11.24 -15.52 18.91
N GLY A 213 12.55 -15.53 18.65
CA GLY A 213 13.16 -15.08 17.39
C GLY A 213 12.67 -15.87 16.16
N ILE A 214 12.69 -17.21 16.18
CA ILE A 214 12.22 -18.01 15.02
C ILE A 214 10.74 -17.77 14.77
N TRP A 215 9.91 -17.71 15.82
CA TRP A 215 8.49 -17.40 15.65
C TRP A 215 8.29 -16.00 15.04
N LEU A 216 9.08 -14.99 15.42
CA LEU A 216 9.06 -13.69 14.74
C LEU A 216 9.39 -13.81 13.25
N PHE A 217 10.39 -14.62 12.87
CA PHE A 217 10.72 -14.86 11.46
C PHE A 217 9.61 -15.62 10.71
N ILE A 218 8.95 -16.58 11.33
CA ILE A 218 7.82 -17.31 10.73
C ILE A 218 6.65 -16.35 10.50
N PHE A 219 6.27 -15.57 11.52
CA PHE A 219 5.20 -14.57 11.43
C PHE A 219 5.54 -13.52 10.36
N GLY A 220 6.79 -13.04 10.34
CA GLY A 220 7.27 -12.08 9.34
C GLY A 220 7.23 -12.65 7.92
N SER A 221 7.66 -13.90 7.73
CA SER A 221 7.69 -14.53 6.40
C SER A 221 6.29 -14.80 5.86
N LEU A 222 5.43 -15.45 6.66
CA LEU A 222 4.05 -15.77 6.26
C LEU A 222 3.22 -14.51 6.10
N GLY A 223 3.30 -13.59 7.07
CA GLY A 223 2.65 -12.29 7.00
C GLY A 223 3.12 -11.51 5.77
N GLY A 224 4.41 -11.58 5.44
CA GLY A 224 4.97 -10.89 4.27
C GLY A 224 4.43 -11.46 2.96
N ILE A 225 4.39 -12.79 2.83
CA ILE A 225 3.84 -13.44 1.63
C ILE A 225 2.37 -13.08 1.43
N LEU A 226 1.56 -13.16 2.49
CA LEU A 226 0.13 -12.84 2.45
C LEU A 226 -0.12 -11.36 2.17
N LEU A 227 0.69 -10.47 2.76
CA LEU A 227 0.66 -9.04 2.50
C LEU A 227 0.97 -8.73 1.03
N GLY A 228 2.03 -9.34 0.48
CA GLY A 228 2.40 -9.16 -0.93
C GLY A 228 1.36 -9.73 -1.91
N PHE A 229 0.71 -10.84 -1.56
CA PHE A 229 -0.41 -11.38 -2.34
C PHE A 229 -1.57 -10.39 -2.33
N SER A 230 -1.93 -9.85 -1.17
CA SER A 230 -3.02 -8.89 -1.04
C SER A 230 -2.71 -7.57 -1.77
N TYR A 231 -1.48 -7.07 -1.67
CA TYR A 231 -1.00 -5.90 -2.43
C TYR A 231 -1.15 -6.12 -3.94
N SER A 232 -0.87 -7.32 -4.43
CA SER A 232 -1.02 -7.66 -5.84
C SER A 232 -2.47 -7.54 -6.33
N ILE A 233 -3.46 -7.91 -5.49
CA ILE A 233 -4.89 -7.77 -5.82
C ILE A 233 -5.24 -6.28 -5.96
N VAL A 234 -4.80 -5.47 -5.00
CA VAL A 234 -5.04 -4.01 -5.00
C VAL A 234 -4.44 -3.35 -6.24
N TYR A 235 -3.20 -3.70 -6.60
CA TYR A 235 -2.53 -3.11 -7.76
C TYR A 235 -3.13 -3.58 -9.11
N LYS A 236 -3.69 -4.80 -9.19
CA LYS A 236 -4.40 -5.28 -10.40
C LYS A 236 -5.65 -4.46 -10.72
N ILE A 237 -6.34 -3.96 -9.70
CA ILE A 237 -7.54 -3.11 -9.83
C ILE A 237 -7.19 -1.68 -10.29
N GLY A 238 -5.90 -1.30 -10.14
CA GLY A 238 -5.46 0.08 -10.28
C GLY A 238 -5.83 0.91 -9.05
N SER A 239 -5.67 0.32 -7.87
CA SER A 239 -5.78 0.96 -6.56
C SER A 239 -4.42 0.92 -5.84
N SER A 240 -4.36 1.42 -4.61
CA SER A 240 -3.20 1.35 -3.71
C SER A 240 -3.65 0.94 -2.31
N THR A 241 -2.70 0.50 -1.48
CA THR A 241 -2.98 0.16 -0.08
C THR A 241 -3.03 1.40 0.83
N GLY A 242 -2.99 2.59 0.23
CA GLY A 242 -2.86 3.84 0.95
C GLY A 242 -1.40 4.15 1.29
N GLY A 243 -1.16 5.34 1.84
CA GLY A 243 0.14 5.72 2.32
C GLY A 243 1.16 6.00 1.24
N LEU A 244 2.42 5.72 1.53
CA LEU A 244 3.52 5.96 0.59
C LEU A 244 3.43 5.07 -0.66
N ASP A 245 2.48 4.13 -0.72
CA ASP A 245 2.17 3.42 -1.96
C ASP A 245 1.64 4.34 -3.07
N PHE A 246 1.02 5.49 -2.73
CA PHE A 246 0.72 6.52 -3.73
C PHE A 246 1.99 6.97 -4.48
N LEU A 247 3.07 7.16 -3.73
CA LEU A 247 4.36 7.56 -4.30
C LEU A 247 5.00 6.40 -5.09
N THR A 248 4.94 5.17 -4.57
CA THR A 248 5.54 4.02 -5.26
C THR A 248 4.84 3.71 -6.57
N VAL A 249 3.51 3.81 -6.65
CA VAL A 249 2.75 3.66 -7.89
C VAL A 249 3.08 4.76 -8.88
N TYR A 250 3.15 6.01 -8.44
CA TYR A 250 3.55 7.12 -9.30
C TYR A 250 4.95 6.94 -9.88
N LEU A 251 5.93 6.57 -9.03
CA LEU A 251 7.30 6.31 -9.45
C LEU A 251 7.40 5.08 -10.36
N SER A 252 6.59 4.05 -10.13
CA SER A 252 6.54 2.85 -10.97
C SER A 252 6.06 3.15 -12.37
N ASN A 253 4.97 3.92 -12.50
CA ASN A 253 4.47 4.39 -13.79
C ASN A 253 5.48 5.30 -14.53
N LYS A 254 6.23 6.13 -13.79
CA LYS A 254 7.23 7.02 -14.39
C LYS A 254 8.54 6.31 -14.76
N SER A 255 8.95 5.29 -14.00
CA SER A 255 10.24 4.62 -14.16
C SER A 255 10.17 3.23 -14.79
N ASN A 256 8.97 2.73 -15.08
CA ASN A 256 8.70 1.38 -15.61
C ASN A 256 9.37 0.28 -14.77
N LYS A 257 9.35 0.42 -13.45
CA LYS A 257 9.95 -0.53 -12.51
C LYS A 257 8.88 -1.31 -11.75
N PRO A 258 9.10 -2.60 -11.44
CA PRO A 258 8.15 -3.41 -10.69
C PRO A 258 7.78 -2.78 -9.34
N LEU A 259 6.47 -2.76 -9.02
CA LEU A 259 5.93 -2.13 -7.82
C LEU A 259 6.53 -2.72 -6.55
N GLY A 260 6.60 -4.05 -6.42
CA GLY A 260 7.12 -4.70 -5.22
C GLY A 260 8.59 -4.36 -4.94
N SER A 261 9.40 -4.13 -5.98
CA SER A 261 10.81 -3.72 -5.83
C SER A 261 10.92 -2.28 -5.31
N LEU A 262 10.09 -1.37 -5.82
CA LEU A 262 10.02 0.01 -5.33
C LEU A 262 9.45 0.07 -3.92
N ASN A 263 8.36 -0.65 -3.66
CA ASN A 263 7.69 -0.68 -2.37
C ASN A 263 8.64 -1.22 -1.28
N ARG A 264 9.37 -2.29 -1.58
CA ARG A 264 10.43 -2.79 -0.68
C ARG A 264 11.45 -1.71 -0.30
N LYS A 265 11.97 -0.94 -1.27
CA LYS A 265 12.96 0.11 -0.99
C LYS A 265 12.39 1.21 -0.10
N VAL A 266 11.19 1.69 -0.42
CA VAL A 266 10.51 2.73 0.38
C VAL A 266 10.21 2.24 1.79
N ASN A 267 9.69 1.02 1.92
CA ASN A 267 9.37 0.42 3.22
C ASN A 267 10.59 0.12 4.07
N LEU A 268 11.74 -0.25 3.49
CA LEU A 268 12.98 -0.41 4.24
C LEU A 268 13.49 0.92 4.82
N ILE A 269 13.33 2.03 4.09
CA ILE A 269 13.68 3.36 4.60
C ILE A 269 12.76 3.74 5.76
N ILE A 270 11.45 3.53 5.61
CA ILE A 270 10.47 3.79 6.67
C ILE A 270 10.78 2.93 7.91
N LEU A 271 11.05 1.65 7.71
CA LEU A 271 11.39 0.70 8.77
C LEU A 271 12.61 1.18 9.56
N ALA A 272 13.68 1.57 8.86
CA ALA A 272 14.89 2.11 9.48
C ALA A 272 14.59 3.37 10.30
N CYS A 273 13.83 4.32 9.75
CA CYS A 273 13.44 5.54 10.46
C CYS A 273 12.60 5.24 11.71
N VAL A 274 11.56 4.41 11.58
CA VAL A 274 10.63 4.11 12.68
C VAL A 274 11.31 3.32 13.78
N ILE A 275 12.19 2.36 13.47
CA ILE A 275 12.91 1.59 14.49
C ILE A 275 13.86 2.49 15.27
N VAL A 276 14.61 3.37 14.60
CA VAL A 276 15.50 4.32 15.28
C VAL A 276 14.69 5.23 16.21
N LEU A 277 13.61 5.82 15.69
CA LEU A 277 12.74 6.70 16.49
C LEU A 277 12.10 5.97 17.68
N ASN A 278 11.57 4.77 17.45
CA ASN A 278 10.92 3.98 18.50
C ASN A 278 11.93 3.56 19.58
N THR A 279 13.14 3.19 19.20
CA THR A 279 14.18 2.78 20.16
C THR A 279 14.64 3.93 21.06
N ILE A 280 14.66 5.17 20.54
CA ILE A 280 14.94 6.35 21.34
C ILE A 280 13.90 6.49 22.47
N ILE A 281 12.64 6.22 22.18
CA ILE A 281 11.50 6.47 23.09
C ILE A 281 11.22 5.31 24.05
N ILE A 282 11.47 4.06 23.63
CA ILE A 282 11.13 2.88 24.44
C ILE A 282 11.84 2.91 25.82
N PRO A 283 11.08 2.74 26.93
CA PRO A 283 11.63 2.46 28.25
C PRO A 283 12.43 1.15 28.31
N LEU A 284 13.52 1.14 29.05
CA LEU A 284 14.43 -0.03 29.15
C LEU A 284 13.78 -1.26 29.80
N GLU A 285 12.78 -1.05 30.64
CA GLU A 285 11.95 -2.13 31.20
C GLU A 285 11.26 -2.98 30.14
N LEU A 286 10.90 -2.39 28.99
CA LEU A 286 10.20 -3.09 27.89
C LEU A 286 11.15 -3.78 26.91
N ILE A 287 12.46 -3.58 27.03
CA ILE A 287 13.47 -4.28 26.22
C ILE A 287 13.64 -5.69 26.76
N ASN A 288 13.79 -6.67 25.86
CA ASN A 288 13.99 -8.09 26.21
C ASN A 288 15.08 -8.24 27.28
N SER A 289 14.78 -9.01 28.34
CA SER A 289 15.71 -9.38 29.40
C SER A 289 16.99 -9.98 28.87
N ASP A 290 16.94 -10.79 27.81
CA ASP A 290 18.11 -11.49 27.26
C ASP A 290 19.19 -10.51 26.77
N ILE A 291 18.78 -9.40 26.14
CA ILE A 291 19.71 -8.38 25.65
C ILE A 291 20.37 -7.66 26.83
N LYS A 292 19.60 -7.39 27.89
CA LYS A 292 20.13 -6.75 29.10
C LYS A 292 21.11 -7.67 29.82
N ILE A 293 20.75 -8.95 29.95
CA ILE A 293 21.60 -10.00 30.54
C ILE A 293 22.91 -10.12 29.77
N ASP A 294 22.86 -10.24 28.46
CA ASP A 294 24.05 -10.36 27.61
C ASP A 294 24.99 -9.16 27.78
N VAL A 295 24.47 -7.93 27.77
CA VAL A 295 25.29 -6.72 27.96
C VAL A 295 25.93 -6.66 29.33
N LEU A 296 25.16 -7.01 30.37
CA LEU A 296 25.60 -6.89 31.77
C LEU A 296 26.54 -8.02 32.18
N GLN A 297 26.36 -9.25 31.68
CA GLN A 297 27.22 -10.41 31.99
C GLN A 297 28.51 -10.41 31.16
N ASN A 298 28.47 -9.99 29.89
CA ASN A 298 29.66 -9.92 29.04
C ASN A 298 30.48 -8.65 29.27
N GLY A 299 29.94 -7.66 29.97
CA GLY A 299 30.67 -6.46 30.35
C GLY A 299 31.42 -6.63 31.67
N ASP A 300 32.54 -5.93 31.81
CA ASP A 300 33.33 -5.90 33.06
C ASP A 300 32.71 -4.93 34.08
N TYR A 301 31.47 -5.23 34.49
CA TYR A 301 30.69 -4.38 35.42
C TYR A 301 30.57 -4.96 36.83
N ILE A 302 31.22 -6.10 37.10
CA ILE A 302 31.24 -6.74 38.43
C ILE A 302 31.87 -5.84 39.50
N ASN A 303 32.73 -4.90 39.11
CA ASN A 303 33.36 -3.94 40.02
C ASN A 303 32.59 -2.61 40.09
N ASN A 304 31.49 -2.45 39.36
CA ASN A 304 30.70 -1.23 39.37
C ASN A 304 29.71 -1.23 40.54
N GLN A 305 30.17 -0.72 41.69
CA GLN A 305 29.42 -0.73 42.94
C GLN A 305 28.04 -0.06 42.82
N LYS A 306 27.94 1.07 42.11
CA LYS A 306 26.66 1.78 41.89
C LYS A 306 25.65 0.94 41.11
N LEU A 307 26.13 0.16 40.14
CA LEU A 307 25.27 -0.71 39.35
C LEU A 307 24.77 -1.89 40.19
N ILE A 308 25.64 -2.49 41.00
CA ILE A 308 25.28 -3.60 41.88
C ILE A 308 24.29 -3.14 42.95
N GLU A 309 24.52 -1.97 43.57
CA GLU A 309 23.58 -1.35 44.52
C GLU A 309 22.19 -1.19 43.91
N SER A 310 22.10 -0.64 42.70
CA SER A 310 20.81 -0.47 42.03
C SER A 310 20.13 -1.81 41.69
N MET A 311 20.88 -2.81 41.24
CA MET A 311 20.34 -4.15 40.98
C MET A 311 19.86 -4.82 42.26
N TRP A 312 20.62 -4.70 43.35
CA TRP A 312 20.27 -5.26 44.65
C TRP A 312 18.99 -4.62 45.20
N GLU A 313 18.91 -3.29 45.22
CA GLU A 313 17.69 -2.59 45.62
C GLU A 313 16.48 -2.98 44.77
N TYR A 314 16.67 -3.13 43.47
CA TYR A 314 15.60 -3.56 42.57
C TYR A 314 15.14 -5.00 42.87
N ALA A 315 16.09 -5.91 43.12
CA ALA A 315 15.79 -7.30 43.50
C ALA A 315 14.97 -7.36 44.81
N MET A 316 15.36 -6.57 45.81
CA MET A 316 14.67 -6.49 47.10
C MET A 316 13.22 -6.02 46.96
N LYS A 317 12.97 -5.08 46.06
CA LYS A 317 11.61 -4.56 45.77
C LYS A 317 10.80 -5.50 44.87
N ASN A 318 11.45 -6.31 44.03
CA ASN A 318 10.80 -7.09 42.97
C ASN A 318 11.19 -8.58 43.04
N GLY A 319 10.68 -9.28 44.06
CA GLY A 319 10.62 -10.74 44.10
C GLY A 319 11.68 -11.47 44.93
N ALA A 320 12.71 -10.78 45.45
CA ALA A 320 13.67 -11.40 46.38
C ALA A 320 13.05 -11.68 47.77
N ILE A 321 12.05 -10.88 48.14
CA ILE A 321 11.26 -11.05 49.37
C ILE A 321 9.84 -11.51 48.98
N VAL A 322 9.36 -12.57 49.63
CA VAL A 322 8.05 -13.19 49.39
C VAL A 322 7.28 -13.24 50.71
N GLY A 323 6.05 -12.71 50.73
CA GLY A 323 5.17 -12.78 51.90
C GLY A 323 4.07 -11.71 51.90
N ASP A 324 2.93 -12.01 52.53
CA ASP A 324 1.95 -11.01 52.93
C ASP A 324 2.52 -10.24 54.13
N GLY A 325 2.19 -8.95 54.28
CA GLY A 325 2.85 -7.97 55.18
C GLY A 325 3.07 -8.34 56.67
N ASN A 326 2.65 -9.52 57.13
CA ASN A 326 2.91 -10.08 58.45
C ASN A 326 4.00 -11.18 58.49
N SER A 327 4.44 -11.74 57.35
CA SER A 327 5.49 -12.78 57.30
C SER A 327 6.38 -12.62 56.07
N LEU A 328 7.32 -11.69 56.13
CA LEU A 328 8.32 -11.48 55.07
C LEU A 328 9.36 -12.60 55.15
N GLN A 329 9.44 -13.43 54.10
CA GLN A 329 10.45 -14.47 53.96
C GLN A 329 11.28 -14.23 52.70
N TRP A 330 12.50 -14.75 52.68
CA TRP A 330 13.30 -14.73 51.46
C TRP A 330 12.74 -15.70 50.42
N ASN A 331 12.87 -15.35 49.15
CA ASN A 331 12.75 -16.36 48.09
C ASN A 331 13.84 -17.43 48.32
N PRO A 332 13.48 -18.73 48.47
CA PRO A 332 14.43 -19.78 48.85
C PRO A 332 15.55 -19.97 47.83
N VAL A 333 15.27 -19.74 46.54
CA VAL A 333 16.29 -19.81 45.48
C VAL A 333 17.23 -18.62 45.57
N PHE A 334 16.69 -17.41 45.77
CA PHE A 334 17.50 -16.20 45.89
C PHE A 334 18.40 -16.25 47.14
N ALA A 335 17.86 -16.65 48.29
CA ALA A 335 18.63 -16.81 49.53
C ALA A 335 19.77 -17.81 49.39
N SER A 336 19.55 -18.94 48.69
CA SER A 336 20.57 -19.96 48.47
C SER A 336 21.77 -19.44 47.66
N TRP A 337 21.56 -18.56 46.67
CA TRP A 337 22.65 -18.02 45.85
C TRP A 337 23.53 -17.03 46.61
N PHE A 338 22.96 -16.29 47.56
CA PHE A 338 23.67 -15.26 48.33
C PHE A 338 24.00 -15.69 49.77
N GLY A 339 23.67 -16.91 50.17
CA GLY A 339 23.93 -17.41 51.53
C GLY A 339 23.18 -16.65 52.62
N LEU A 340 22.01 -16.08 52.30
CA LEU A 340 21.24 -15.26 53.22
C LEU A 340 20.51 -16.14 54.23
N SER A 341 20.68 -15.84 55.52
CA SER A 341 19.98 -16.50 56.62
C SER A 341 19.42 -15.44 57.56
N GLY A 342 18.20 -15.61 58.07
CA GLY A 342 17.54 -14.62 58.92
C GLY A 342 16.37 -13.88 58.24
N THR A 343 15.94 -12.77 58.83
CA THR A 343 14.76 -12.02 58.36
C THR A 343 15.16 -10.97 57.31
N PRO A 344 14.34 -10.74 56.25
CA PRO A 344 14.69 -9.76 55.22
C PRO A 344 14.97 -8.33 55.71
N SER A 345 14.42 -7.95 56.87
CA SER A 345 14.67 -6.67 57.56
C SER A 345 16.13 -6.42 57.92
N GLU A 346 16.91 -7.46 58.16
CA GLU A 346 18.31 -7.34 58.60
C GLU A 346 19.26 -6.97 57.45
N TYR A 347 18.86 -7.26 56.19
CA TYR A 347 19.72 -7.13 55.02
C TYR A 347 19.26 -6.05 54.02
N LEU A 348 18.20 -5.32 54.34
CA LEU A 348 17.63 -4.27 53.49
C LEU A 348 18.64 -3.16 53.14
N ASN A 349 19.65 -2.96 53.99
CA ASN A 349 20.70 -1.94 53.83
C ASN A 349 22.12 -2.51 53.69
N SER A 350 22.30 -3.84 53.67
CA SER A 350 23.62 -4.46 53.60
C SER A 350 23.86 -5.08 52.22
N LEU A 351 24.69 -4.43 51.41
CA LEU A 351 25.25 -5.05 50.21
C LEU A 351 26.31 -6.09 50.64
N PRO A 352 26.35 -7.30 50.04
CA PRO A 352 27.51 -8.18 50.14
C PRO A 352 28.79 -7.43 49.73
N SER A 353 29.87 -7.57 50.49
CA SER A 353 31.09 -6.78 50.31
C SER A 353 31.80 -7.05 48.98
N GLU A 354 31.71 -8.27 48.46
CA GLU A 354 32.19 -8.66 47.11
C GLU A 354 31.29 -9.76 46.53
N PHE A 355 30.90 -9.63 45.27
CA PHE A 355 30.13 -10.65 44.55
C PHE A 355 31.08 -11.57 43.77
N THR A 356 30.88 -12.89 43.87
CA THR A 356 31.53 -13.80 42.92
C THR A 356 30.93 -13.62 41.52
N LYS A 357 31.65 -14.04 40.47
CA LYS A 357 31.16 -13.93 39.09
C LYS A 357 29.81 -14.64 38.88
N ASP A 358 29.62 -15.79 39.53
CA ASP A 358 28.38 -16.56 39.43
C ASP A 358 27.22 -15.88 40.18
N GLN A 359 27.50 -15.30 41.35
CA GLN A 359 26.52 -14.51 42.11
C GLN A 359 26.09 -13.25 41.34
N TYR A 360 27.05 -12.57 40.70
CA TYR A 360 26.77 -11.43 39.83
C TYR A 360 25.91 -11.85 38.64
N ASN A 361 26.28 -12.92 37.93
CA ASN A 361 25.52 -13.43 36.79
C ASN A 361 24.08 -13.79 37.18
N TYR A 362 23.89 -14.45 38.32
CA TYR A 362 22.58 -14.77 38.86
C TYR A 362 21.77 -13.52 39.21
N LEU A 363 22.39 -12.53 39.89
CA LEU A 363 21.73 -11.26 40.21
C LEU A 363 21.23 -10.57 38.94
N VAL A 364 22.10 -10.48 37.92
CA VAL A 364 21.78 -9.88 36.62
C VAL A 364 20.60 -10.59 35.96
N GLU A 365 20.60 -11.92 35.93
CA GLU A 365 19.46 -12.69 35.39
C GLU A 365 18.18 -12.43 36.15
N PHE A 366 18.25 -12.45 37.49
CA PHE A 366 17.10 -12.27 38.36
C PHE A 366 16.46 -10.90 38.15
N VAL A 367 17.24 -9.81 38.20
CA VAL A 367 16.70 -8.45 38.07
C VAL A 367 16.21 -8.18 36.65
N CYS A 368 16.94 -8.63 35.62
CA CYS A 368 16.56 -8.38 34.23
C CYS A 368 15.26 -9.10 33.85
N LYS A 369 15.06 -10.33 34.35
CA LYS A 369 13.82 -11.11 34.16
C LYS A 369 12.62 -10.45 34.87
N ASN A 370 12.86 -9.77 35.99
CA ASN A 370 11.83 -9.01 36.71
C ASN A 370 11.57 -7.60 36.14
N GLY A 371 12.21 -7.20 35.03
CA GLY A 371 11.96 -5.93 34.36
C GLY A 371 12.95 -4.81 34.66
N TYR A 372 14.05 -5.09 35.36
CA TYR A 372 15.10 -4.10 35.64
C TYR A 372 15.62 -3.45 34.36
N GLY A 373 15.83 -2.14 34.39
CA GLY A 373 16.39 -1.43 33.25
C GLY A 373 16.22 0.07 33.31
N ASN A 374 15.08 0.59 33.79
CA ASN A 374 14.86 2.04 33.83
C ASN A 374 15.87 2.74 34.77
N ASP A 375 16.26 2.11 35.87
CA ASP A 375 17.23 2.68 36.81
C ASP A 375 18.62 2.88 36.18
N LEU A 376 18.95 2.12 35.13
CA LEU A 376 20.21 2.25 34.38
C LEU A 376 20.37 3.63 33.73
N THR A 377 19.27 4.35 33.43
CA THR A 377 19.35 5.69 32.81
C THR A 377 20.09 6.70 33.68
N ASN A 378 20.07 6.51 34.99
CA ASN A 378 20.69 7.41 35.95
C ASN A 378 22.12 6.97 36.31
N ILE A 379 22.51 5.75 35.97
CA ILE A 379 23.80 5.15 36.36
C ILE A 379 24.82 5.30 35.25
N ASP A 380 24.52 4.80 34.05
CA ASP A 380 25.44 4.82 32.91
C ASP A 380 24.70 4.98 31.58
N LYS A 381 24.79 6.19 31.02
CA LYS A 381 24.20 6.53 29.72
C LYS A 381 24.83 5.73 28.56
N GLY A 382 26.10 5.35 28.68
CA GLY A 382 26.81 4.54 27.69
C GLY A 382 26.29 3.10 27.66
N LEU A 383 26.07 2.51 28.84
CA LEU A 383 25.44 1.19 28.97
C LEU A 383 24.02 1.18 28.40
N VAL A 384 23.22 2.21 28.71
CA VAL A 384 21.88 2.39 28.12
C VAL A 384 21.94 2.48 26.60
N ALA A 385 22.88 3.25 26.05
CA ALA A 385 23.07 3.35 24.61
C ALA A 385 23.44 1.99 24.00
N LYS A 386 24.34 1.22 24.64
CA LYS A 386 24.74 -0.12 24.19
C LYS A 386 23.55 -1.08 24.15
N ILE A 387 22.73 -1.13 25.21
CA ILE A 387 21.52 -1.96 25.27
C ILE A 387 20.53 -1.56 24.18
N LYS A 388 20.29 -0.25 24.00
CA LYS A 388 19.37 0.26 22.97
C LYS A 388 19.87 -0.05 21.56
N ILE A 389 21.16 0.07 21.28
CA ILE A 389 21.74 -0.28 19.97
C ILE A 389 21.59 -1.78 19.70
N LEU A 390 21.88 -2.64 20.67
CA LEU A 390 21.69 -4.09 20.52
C LEU A 390 20.21 -4.45 20.31
N PHE A 391 19.29 -3.71 20.94
CA PHE A 391 17.86 -3.85 20.67
C PHE A 391 17.48 -3.47 19.23
N VAL A 392 18.05 -2.41 18.65
CA VAL A 392 17.85 -2.06 17.23
C VAL A 392 18.23 -3.22 16.33
N PHE A 393 19.39 -3.85 16.59
CA PHE A 393 19.88 -4.99 15.81
C PHE A 393 19.37 -6.36 16.32
N GLY A 394 18.31 -6.36 17.11
CA GLY A 394 17.70 -7.57 17.65
C GLY A 394 16.87 -8.36 16.61
N PRO A 395 16.31 -9.52 17.02
CA PRO A 395 15.50 -10.38 16.15
C PRO A 395 14.30 -9.65 15.49
N SER A 396 13.75 -8.63 16.15
CA SER A 396 12.62 -7.84 15.67
C SER A 396 12.91 -7.08 14.38
N LEU A 397 14.10 -6.46 14.26
CA LEU A 397 14.53 -5.78 13.03
C LEU A 397 14.66 -6.77 11.88
N PHE A 398 15.34 -7.90 12.11
CA PHE A 398 15.56 -8.89 11.06
C PHE A 398 14.26 -9.56 10.64
N ALA A 399 13.35 -9.84 11.57
CA ALA A 399 12.04 -10.37 11.25
C ALA A 399 11.18 -9.36 10.47
N SER A 400 11.24 -8.07 10.82
CA SER A 400 10.57 -6.99 10.09
C SER A 400 11.19 -6.75 8.71
N PHE A 401 12.50 -6.91 8.58
CA PHE A 401 13.20 -6.90 7.30
C PHE A 401 12.70 -8.06 6.43
N THR A 402 12.63 -9.28 6.98
CA THR A 402 12.08 -10.46 6.30
C THR A 402 10.65 -10.23 5.85
N LEU A 403 9.80 -9.65 6.70
CA LEU A 403 8.43 -9.24 6.35
C LEU A 403 8.41 -8.35 5.10
N VAL A 404 9.22 -7.29 5.07
CA VAL A 404 9.29 -6.34 3.94
C VAL A 404 9.86 -7.01 2.68
N MET A 405 10.84 -7.91 2.82
CA MET A 405 11.43 -8.67 1.72
C MET A 405 10.39 -9.62 1.09
N CYS A 406 9.75 -10.44 1.92
CA CYS A 406 8.71 -11.38 1.51
C CYS A 406 7.53 -10.66 0.86
N ALA A 407 7.07 -9.54 1.42
CA ALA A 407 6.00 -8.73 0.83
C ALA A 407 6.39 -8.17 -0.54
N GLY A 408 7.58 -7.59 -0.69
CA GLY A 408 8.04 -7.04 -1.97
C GLY A 408 8.26 -8.12 -3.04
N MET A 409 8.78 -9.29 -2.65
CA MET A 409 8.97 -10.42 -3.57
C MET A 409 7.63 -11.04 -4.00
N SER A 410 6.75 -11.32 -3.03
CA SER A 410 5.40 -11.84 -3.28
C SER A 410 4.59 -10.90 -4.17
N THR A 411 4.65 -9.58 -3.92
CA THR A 411 4.01 -8.57 -4.78
C THR A 411 4.49 -8.65 -6.23
N ASN A 412 5.80 -8.73 -6.47
CA ASN A 412 6.33 -8.82 -7.84
C ASN A 412 5.97 -10.15 -8.53
N TYR A 413 5.87 -11.23 -7.75
CA TYR A 413 5.49 -12.54 -8.27
C TYR A 413 4.03 -12.54 -8.74
N PHE A 414 3.10 -12.06 -7.90
CA PHE A 414 1.67 -12.05 -8.21
C PHE A 414 1.22 -10.87 -9.10
N TYR A 415 2.02 -9.79 -9.18
CA TYR A 415 1.80 -8.63 -10.05
C TYR A 415 3.06 -8.28 -10.87
N PRO A 416 3.40 -9.09 -11.89
CA PRO A 416 4.61 -8.91 -12.69
C PRO A 416 4.45 -7.85 -13.81
N LYS A 417 3.84 -6.69 -13.51
CA LYS A 417 3.45 -5.69 -14.54
C LYS A 417 4.59 -5.21 -15.42
N TYR A 418 5.73 -4.87 -14.82
CA TYR A 418 6.91 -4.37 -15.55
C TYR A 418 7.96 -5.46 -15.76
N THR A 419 7.61 -6.72 -15.51
CA THR A 419 8.48 -7.86 -15.79
C THR A 419 8.28 -8.24 -17.24
N VAL A 420 9.32 -8.06 -18.05
CA VAL A 420 9.30 -8.36 -19.48
C VAL A 420 9.98 -9.70 -19.73
N ARG A 421 9.38 -10.50 -20.62
CA ARG A 421 9.99 -11.69 -21.19
C ARG A 421 10.01 -11.56 -22.71
N THR A 422 11.02 -12.17 -23.31
CA THR A 422 11.12 -12.31 -24.76
C THR A 422 10.54 -13.66 -25.13
N TYR A 423 9.41 -13.66 -25.82
CA TYR A 423 8.72 -14.86 -26.27
C TYR A 423 9.18 -15.20 -27.69
N MET A 424 9.71 -16.40 -27.88
CA MET A 424 10.06 -16.98 -29.17
C MET A 424 8.99 -17.99 -29.56
N ILE A 425 8.16 -17.64 -30.53
CA ILE A 425 7.04 -18.41 -31.04
C ILE A 425 7.49 -19.06 -32.36
N THR A 426 7.77 -20.36 -32.34
CA THR A 426 8.02 -21.15 -33.56
C THR A 426 6.68 -21.59 -34.14
N THR A 427 6.36 -21.17 -35.37
CA THR A 427 5.03 -21.39 -36.01
C THR A 427 5.18 -21.69 -37.50
N ASN A 428 4.16 -22.32 -38.08
CA ASN A 428 4.02 -22.46 -39.54
C ASN A 428 3.17 -21.33 -40.15
N MET A 429 2.49 -20.53 -39.33
CA MET A 429 1.54 -19.49 -39.76
C MET A 429 1.95 -18.12 -39.20
N PRO A 430 3.16 -17.62 -39.53
CA PRO A 430 3.67 -16.39 -38.94
C PRO A 430 2.83 -15.15 -39.25
N LYS A 431 2.18 -15.11 -40.41
CA LYS A 431 1.33 -13.99 -40.83
C LYS A 431 0.09 -13.85 -39.95
N GLU A 432 -0.53 -14.96 -39.56
CA GLU A 432 -1.73 -14.96 -38.73
C GLU A 432 -1.41 -14.53 -37.30
N ILE A 433 -0.31 -15.06 -36.73
CA ILE A 433 0.14 -14.65 -35.39
C ILE A 433 0.52 -13.17 -35.38
N ASN A 434 1.24 -12.68 -36.39
CA ASN A 434 1.62 -11.26 -36.46
C ASN A 434 0.37 -10.36 -36.57
N LYS A 435 -0.58 -10.72 -37.43
CA LYS A 435 -1.86 -10.02 -37.54
C LYS A 435 -2.61 -9.99 -36.21
N MET A 436 -2.71 -11.12 -35.51
CA MET A 436 -3.35 -11.22 -34.20
C MET A 436 -2.67 -10.34 -33.14
N LEU A 437 -1.33 -10.30 -33.12
CA LEU A 437 -0.59 -9.43 -32.19
C LEU A 437 -0.92 -7.94 -32.45
N LEU A 438 -0.94 -7.53 -33.71
CA LEU A 438 -1.27 -6.16 -34.10
C LEU A 438 -2.74 -5.80 -33.79
N GLU A 439 -3.68 -6.70 -34.08
CA GLU A 439 -5.11 -6.51 -33.78
C GLU A 439 -5.38 -6.41 -32.28
N ASN A 440 -4.61 -7.13 -31.46
CA ASN A 440 -4.66 -6.99 -30.01
C ASN A 440 -4.01 -5.69 -29.49
N GLY A 441 -3.48 -4.83 -30.36
CA GLY A 441 -2.88 -3.55 -29.99
C GLY A 441 -1.42 -3.66 -29.53
N PHE A 442 -0.69 -4.71 -29.91
CA PHE A 442 0.74 -4.81 -29.69
C PHE A 442 1.49 -3.77 -30.55
N GLN A 443 2.33 -2.96 -29.91
CA GLN A 443 2.99 -1.80 -30.56
C GLN A 443 4.52 -1.91 -30.58
N ASN A 444 5.09 -2.92 -29.92
CA ASN A 444 6.53 -3.11 -29.90
C ASN A 444 6.99 -3.90 -31.13
N ASP A 445 8.30 -3.94 -31.37
CA ASP A 445 8.88 -4.66 -32.50
C ASP A 445 8.55 -6.16 -32.43
N ILE A 446 8.05 -6.68 -33.55
CA ILE A 446 7.83 -8.11 -33.79
C ILE A 446 8.87 -8.55 -34.81
N LEU A 447 9.87 -9.33 -34.36
CA LEU A 447 10.92 -9.83 -35.23
C LEU A 447 10.52 -11.21 -35.76
N THR A 448 10.50 -11.39 -37.08
CA THR A 448 10.19 -12.69 -37.70
C THR A 448 11.41 -13.19 -38.47
N TRP A 449 11.78 -14.44 -38.23
CA TRP A 449 12.95 -15.08 -38.81
C TRP A 449 12.51 -16.40 -39.43
N ASP A 450 12.88 -16.66 -40.68
CA ASP A 450 12.66 -17.97 -41.26
C ASP A 450 13.73 -18.95 -40.77
N SER A 451 13.28 -20.12 -40.35
CA SER A 451 14.11 -21.17 -39.78
C SER A 451 13.86 -22.49 -40.52
N ILE A 452 14.92 -23.27 -40.65
CA ILE A 452 14.87 -24.60 -41.23
C ILE A 452 15.16 -25.58 -40.10
N ASN A 453 14.16 -26.38 -39.74
CA ASN A 453 14.28 -27.36 -38.70
C ASN A 453 14.45 -28.75 -39.32
N ARG A 454 15.39 -29.55 -38.81
CA ARG A 454 15.61 -30.93 -39.30
C ARG A 454 15.09 -31.90 -38.25
N ILE A 455 14.00 -32.60 -38.55
CA ILE A 455 13.40 -33.60 -37.66
C ILE A 455 13.24 -34.89 -38.45
N ASN A 456 13.79 -36.00 -37.94
CA ASN A 456 13.71 -37.33 -38.56
C ASN A 456 14.16 -37.37 -40.03
N GLY A 457 15.16 -36.56 -40.39
CA GLY A 457 15.67 -36.48 -41.76
C GLY A 457 14.91 -35.53 -42.69
N ASN A 458 13.71 -35.08 -42.32
CA ASN A 458 12.91 -34.14 -43.10
C ASN A 458 13.24 -32.67 -42.74
N TYR A 459 13.28 -31.82 -43.77
CA TYR A 459 13.40 -30.38 -43.62
C TYR A 459 12.00 -29.78 -43.45
N LEU A 460 11.76 -29.14 -42.31
CA LEU A 460 10.55 -28.39 -42.01
C LEU A 460 10.89 -26.91 -41.97
N HIS A 461 10.36 -26.16 -42.95
CA HIS A 461 10.38 -24.71 -42.90
C HIS A 461 9.41 -24.24 -41.81
N ARG A 462 9.93 -23.52 -40.82
CA ARG A 462 9.15 -22.88 -39.75
C ARG A 462 9.64 -21.47 -39.57
N SER A 463 8.76 -20.55 -39.22
CA SER A 463 9.19 -19.21 -38.86
C SER A 463 9.24 -19.08 -37.34
N VAL A 464 10.18 -18.30 -36.84
CA VAL A 464 10.32 -17.93 -35.44
C VAL A 464 9.93 -16.48 -35.30
N ILE A 465 8.88 -16.21 -34.55
CA ILE A 465 8.47 -14.87 -34.16
C ILE A 465 9.08 -14.58 -32.78
N MET A 466 9.78 -13.47 -32.64
CA MET A 466 10.31 -12.99 -31.38
C MET A 466 9.61 -11.68 -31.02
N ALA A 467 8.90 -11.70 -29.90
CA ALA A 467 8.20 -10.53 -29.35
C ALA A 467 8.54 -10.37 -27.88
N ALA A 468 8.96 -9.17 -27.48
CA ALA A 468 9.18 -8.82 -26.09
C ALA A 468 7.94 -8.15 -25.52
N MET A 469 7.38 -8.69 -24.44
CA MET A 469 6.17 -8.17 -23.81
C MET A 469 6.14 -8.43 -22.30
N SER A 470 5.30 -7.69 -21.59
CA SER A 470 5.11 -7.92 -20.16
C SER A 470 4.50 -9.31 -19.92
N VAL A 471 4.84 -9.96 -18.80
CA VAL A 471 4.27 -11.27 -18.44
C VAL A 471 2.74 -11.19 -18.37
N MET A 472 2.20 -10.09 -17.84
CA MET A 472 0.75 -9.91 -17.74
C MET A 472 0.06 -9.72 -19.10
N ASP A 473 0.77 -9.22 -20.11
CA ASP A 473 0.22 -9.08 -21.46
C ASP A 473 0.27 -10.41 -22.21
N TRP A 474 1.34 -11.20 -22.02
CA TRP A 474 1.41 -12.56 -22.54
C TRP A 474 0.23 -13.42 -22.05
N ASP A 475 -0.06 -13.40 -20.75
CA ASP A 475 -1.14 -14.19 -20.16
C ASP A 475 -2.52 -13.90 -20.79
N LYS A 476 -2.72 -12.71 -21.37
CA LYS A 476 -3.98 -12.34 -22.05
C LYS A 476 -4.08 -12.94 -23.44
N ILE A 477 -2.97 -13.03 -24.17
CA ILE A 477 -2.95 -13.40 -25.60
C ILE A 477 -2.44 -14.82 -25.85
N GLU A 478 -1.87 -15.48 -24.84
CA GLU A 478 -1.30 -16.84 -24.95
C GLU A 478 -2.31 -17.82 -25.57
N ARG A 479 -3.56 -17.77 -25.10
CA ARG A 479 -4.63 -18.63 -25.63
C ARG A 479 -4.91 -18.34 -27.10
N GLU A 480 -4.85 -17.08 -27.51
CA GLU A 480 -5.09 -16.65 -28.90
C GLU A 480 -3.95 -17.09 -29.82
N VAL A 481 -2.70 -17.12 -29.34
CA VAL A 481 -1.56 -17.68 -30.08
C VAL A 481 -1.79 -19.15 -30.44
N PHE A 482 -2.24 -19.97 -29.48
CA PHE A 482 -2.51 -21.39 -29.72
C PHE A 482 -3.81 -21.66 -30.47
N MET A 483 -4.77 -20.71 -30.46
CA MET A 483 -5.95 -20.77 -31.33
C MET A 483 -5.60 -20.45 -32.78
N ALA A 484 -4.66 -19.51 -32.99
CA ALA A 484 -4.15 -19.19 -34.32
C ALA A 484 -3.36 -20.37 -34.89
N ASP A 485 -2.38 -20.91 -34.16
CA ASP A 485 -1.61 -22.10 -34.58
C ASP A 485 -1.51 -23.13 -33.43
N PRO A 486 -2.34 -24.20 -33.46
CA PRO A 486 -2.28 -25.27 -32.45
C PRO A 486 -0.94 -26.01 -32.38
N HIS A 487 -0.10 -25.90 -33.42
CA HIS A 487 1.23 -26.53 -33.48
C HIS A 487 2.37 -25.56 -33.18
N ALA A 488 2.05 -24.32 -32.78
CA ALA A 488 3.03 -23.35 -32.35
C ALA A 488 3.77 -23.83 -31.10
N LYS A 489 5.06 -23.50 -31.03
CA LYS A 489 5.89 -23.74 -29.84
C LYS A 489 6.39 -22.43 -29.31
N VAL A 490 6.12 -22.14 -28.04
CA VAL A 490 6.55 -20.91 -27.39
C VAL A 490 7.68 -21.20 -26.42
N ASN A 491 8.77 -20.44 -26.52
CA ASN A 491 9.84 -20.43 -25.53
C ASN A 491 9.94 -19.02 -24.91
N ALA A 492 9.95 -18.93 -23.58
CA ALA A 492 10.00 -17.66 -22.87
C ALA A 492 11.40 -17.43 -22.27
N ILE A 493 12.09 -16.39 -22.73
CA ILE A 493 13.42 -16.01 -22.28
C ILE A 493 13.32 -14.83 -21.30
N ASN A 494 14.01 -14.92 -20.16
CA ASN A 494 14.06 -13.83 -19.20
C ASN A 494 14.83 -12.62 -19.77
N THR A 495 14.13 -11.50 -19.94
CA THR A 495 14.73 -10.26 -20.43
C THR A 495 15.26 -9.45 -19.26
N LYS A 496 16.59 -9.26 -19.18
CA LYS A 496 17.22 -8.49 -18.08
C LYS A 496 16.84 -7.01 -18.12
N SER A 497 16.85 -6.40 -19.30
CA SER A 497 16.51 -4.99 -19.51
C SER A 497 16.28 -4.70 -20.99
N ILE A 498 15.35 -3.80 -21.30
CA ILE A 498 15.18 -3.22 -22.63
C ILE A 498 15.64 -1.77 -22.59
N LYS A 499 16.50 -1.38 -23.54
CA LYS A 499 16.97 -0.01 -23.71
C LYS A 499 16.36 0.55 -24.98
N GLY A 500 15.71 1.71 -24.87
CA GLY A 500 15.02 2.35 -25.99
C GLY A 500 13.53 2.56 -25.69
N LEU A 501 12.77 2.90 -26.73
CA LEU A 501 11.33 3.05 -26.66
C LEU A 501 10.70 1.65 -26.52
N PHE A 502 9.96 1.43 -25.44
CA PHE A 502 9.25 0.17 -25.21
C PHE A 502 7.94 0.45 -24.48
N ASN A 503 6.84 -0.04 -25.05
CA ASN A 503 5.52 0.06 -24.46
C ASN A 503 5.28 -1.17 -23.58
N TYR A 504 5.22 -0.94 -22.27
CA TYR A 504 5.00 -2.00 -21.26
C TYR A 504 3.54 -2.43 -21.13
N GLU A 505 2.63 -1.71 -21.79
CA GLU A 505 1.20 -2.01 -21.81
C GLU A 505 0.73 -2.11 -23.26
N ILE A 506 0.02 -3.19 -23.56
CA ILE A 506 -0.81 -3.26 -24.75
C ILE A 506 -1.93 -2.22 -24.60
N LYS A 507 -1.98 -1.24 -25.50
CA LYS A 507 -3.08 -0.27 -25.55
C LYS A 507 -4.31 -0.95 -26.14
N LYS A 508 -5.09 -1.64 -25.30
CA LYS A 508 -6.50 -1.90 -25.60
C LYS A 508 -7.27 -0.60 -25.46
N ASN A 509 -7.27 0.21 -26.51
CA ASN A 509 -8.17 1.35 -26.62
C ASN A 509 -9.61 0.91 -26.89
N ASP A 510 -9.90 -0.39 -26.98
CA ASP A 510 -11.21 -0.98 -27.28
C ASP A 510 -12.35 -0.24 -26.60
N ASP A 511 -12.32 -0.01 -25.28
CA ASP A 511 -13.43 0.66 -24.59
C ASP A 511 -13.66 2.11 -25.06
N ARG A 512 -12.57 2.87 -25.29
CA ARG A 512 -12.67 4.27 -25.75
C ARG A 512 -13.03 4.35 -27.23
N ASP A 513 -12.44 3.48 -28.04
CA ASP A 513 -12.70 3.43 -29.48
C ASP A 513 -14.13 2.92 -29.73
N ILE A 514 -14.61 1.90 -29.00
CA ILE A 514 -16.00 1.43 -29.03
C ILE A 514 -16.96 2.55 -28.62
N ILE A 515 -16.66 3.28 -27.53
CA ILE A 515 -17.50 4.41 -27.11
C ILE A 515 -17.49 5.52 -28.16
N ARG A 516 -16.32 5.85 -28.70
CA ARG A 516 -16.16 6.89 -29.70
C ARG A 516 -16.91 6.52 -30.98
N THR A 517 -16.76 5.29 -31.47
CA THR A 517 -17.53 4.76 -32.58
C THR A 517 -19.03 4.82 -32.29
N LYS A 518 -19.48 4.45 -31.08
CA LYS A 518 -20.90 4.59 -30.69
C LYS A 518 -21.41 6.03 -30.73
N ILE A 519 -20.59 7.01 -30.32
CA ILE A 519 -20.95 8.43 -30.40
C ILE A 519 -20.95 8.89 -31.87
N GLU A 520 -19.97 8.47 -32.66
CA GLU A 520 -19.82 8.86 -34.07
C GLU A 520 -20.89 8.25 -34.97
N THR A 521 -21.40 7.06 -34.64
CA THR A 521 -22.50 6.40 -35.37
C THR A 521 -23.89 6.91 -34.97
N ASP A 522 -24.05 7.52 -33.79
CA ASP A 522 -25.31 8.13 -33.35
C ASP A 522 -25.40 9.59 -33.83
N GLU A 523 -26.11 9.80 -34.94
CA GLU A 523 -26.38 11.11 -35.53
C GLU A 523 -26.97 12.12 -34.52
N LEU A 524 -27.80 11.68 -33.57
CA LEU A 524 -28.44 12.56 -32.60
C LEU A 524 -27.45 13.03 -31.52
N GLU A 525 -26.60 12.15 -31.01
CA GLU A 525 -25.56 12.53 -30.04
C GLU A 525 -24.51 13.44 -30.68
N LYS A 526 -24.10 13.14 -31.93
CA LYS A 526 -23.17 13.98 -32.68
C LYS A 526 -23.69 15.41 -32.87
N GLU A 527 -24.96 15.55 -33.25
CA GLU A 527 -25.58 16.86 -33.41
C GLU A 527 -25.74 17.61 -32.07
N LYS A 528 -26.07 16.92 -30.97
CA LYS A 528 -26.08 17.55 -29.63
C LYS A 528 -24.70 18.10 -29.25
N ILE A 529 -23.64 17.33 -29.49
CA ILE A 529 -22.27 17.74 -29.17
C ILE A 529 -21.87 18.98 -29.97
N ARG A 530 -22.22 19.00 -31.26
CA ARG A 530 -22.04 20.15 -32.15
C ARG A 530 -22.78 21.39 -31.65
N GLN A 531 -24.04 21.26 -31.27
CA GLN A 531 -24.83 22.38 -30.73
C GLN A 531 -24.24 22.95 -29.43
N ILE A 532 -23.79 22.09 -28.52
CA ILE A 532 -23.12 22.51 -27.28
C ILE A 532 -21.81 23.23 -27.59
N ALA A 533 -21.05 22.75 -28.58
CA ALA A 533 -19.80 23.38 -29.02
C ALA A 533 -20.05 24.77 -29.62
N ILE A 534 -21.06 24.94 -30.49
CA ILE A 534 -21.45 26.22 -31.08
C ILE A 534 -21.80 27.24 -29.99
N VAL A 535 -22.61 26.85 -29.00
CA VAL A 535 -23.00 27.73 -27.89
C VAL A 535 -21.78 28.16 -27.06
N ARG A 536 -20.85 27.23 -26.79
CA ARG A 536 -19.61 27.54 -26.05
C ARG A 536 -18.68 28.47 -26.84
N ALA A 537 -18.50 28.23 -28.13
CA ALA A 537 -17.68 29.05 -29.01
C ALA A 537 -18.21 30.49 -29.10
N HIS A 538 -19.52 30.66 -29.24
CA HIS A 538 -20.14 31.98 -29.28
C HIS A 538 -19.97 32.74 -27.94
N LYS A 539 -20.17 32.05 -26.81
CA LYS A 539 -19.98 32.65 -25.48
C LYS A 539 -18.54 33.10 -25.23
N GLU A 540 -17.56 32.40 -25.79
CA GLU A 540 -16.16 32.81 -25.72
C GLU A 540 -15.85 34.00 -26.65
N ASN A 541 -16.38 33.99 -27.88
CA ASN A 541 -16.28 35.14 -28.80
C ASN A 541 -16.94 36.40 -28.23
N GLU A 542 -18.08 36.29 -27.54
CA GLU A 542 -18.69 37.41 -26.81
C GLU A 542 -17.81 37.92 -25.66
N LYS A 543 -17.11 37.03 -24.94
CA LYS A 543 -16.18 37.44 -23.88
C LYS A 543 -14.96 38.14 -24.47
N LEU A 544 -14.42 37.65 -25.58
CA LEU A 544 -13.29 38.23 -26.30
C LEU A 544 -13.64 39.61 -26.87
N THR A 545 -14.79 39.76 -27.51
CA THR A 545 -15.29 41.04 -28.01
C THR A 545 -15.53 42.05 -26.88
N LYS A 546 -16.15 41.64 -25.76
CA LYS A 546 -16.29 42.49 -24.56
C LYS A 546 -14.94 42.89 -23.94
N LYS A 547 -13.94 41.99 -23.94
CA LYS A 547 -12.58 42.27 -23.43
C LYS A 547 -11.82 43.22 -24.35
N ASN A 548 -11.96 43.06 -25.66
CA ASN A 548 -11.34 43.93 -26.67
C ASN A 548 -11.99 45.32 -26.69
N GLN A 549 -13.32 45.41 -26.52
CA GLN A 549 -14.02 46.68 -26.31
C GLN A 549 -13.50 47.37 -25.05
N LYS A 550 -13.39 46.66 -23.92
CA LYS A 550 -12.82 47.21 -22.67
C LYS A 550 -11.38 47.70 -22.83
N ARG A 551 -10.52 46.96 -23.56
CA ARG A 551 -9.13 47.39 -23.88
C ARG A 551 -9.11 48.67 -24.73
N LYS A 552 -9.92 48.75 -25.78
CA LYS A 552 -10.05 49.95 -26.63
C LYS A 552 -10.56 51.18 -25.85
N THR A 553 -11.44 51.02 -24.86
CA THR A 553 -11.83 52.11 -23.96
C THR A 553 -10.74 52.52 -22.96
N LYS A 554 -9.81 51.62 -22.60
CA LYS A 554 -8.67 51.94 -21.73
C LYS A 554 -7.55 52.68 -22.47
N GLU A 555 -7.29 52.33 -23.73
CA GLU A 555 -6.32 53.02 -24.60
C GLU A 555 -6.79 54.42 -25.05
N LYS A 556 -8.09 54.71 -24.95
CA LYS A 556 -8.69 56.01 -25.29
C LYS A 556 -8.79 57.01 -24.12
N LYS A 557 -8.20 56.76 -22.95
CA LYS A 557 -8.04 57.80 -21.93
C LYS A 557 -6.84 58.67 -22.33
N PRO A 558 -7.02 59.96 -22.70
CA PRO A 558 -5.89 60.87 -22.86
C PRO A 558 -5.33 61.18 -21.47
N ASP A 559 -4.00 61.26 -21.36
CA ASP A 559 -3.35 62.01 -20.29
C ASP A 559 -3.85 63.46 -20.39
N ILE A 560 -4.74 63.84 -19.49
CA ILE A 560 -5.14 65.24 -19.33
C ILE A 560 -4.04 65.89 -18.50
N GLU A 561 -3.27 66.75 -19.17
CA GLU A 561 -2.32 67.70 -18.63
C GLU A 561 -2.91 68.42 -17.41
N LYS A 562 -2.11 68.48 -16.34
CA LYS A 562 -2.35 69.38 -15.22
C LYS A 562 -1.82 70.76 -15.61
N GLU A 563 -2.72 71.64 -16.02
CA GLU A 563 -2.57 73.09 -15.82
C GLU A 563 -3.65 73.53 -14.83
N GLU A 564 -3.23 73.73 -13.59
CA GLU A 564 -3.59 74.83 -12.66
C GLU A 564 -2.73 74.72 -11.39
#